data_AF-A0A7L2I8F5-F1
#
_entry.id   AF-A0A7L2I8F5-F1
#
_cell.length_a   1.000
_cell.length_b   1.000
_cell.length_c   1.000
_cell.angle_alpha   90.00
_cell.angle_beta   90.00
_cell.angle_gamma   90.00
#
_symmetry.space_group_name_H-M   'P 1'
#
loop_
_entity.id
_entity.type
_entity.pdbx_description
1 polymer ?
#
loop_
_entity_poly.entity_id
_entity_poly.type
_entity_poly.pdbx_seq_one_letter_code
_entity_poly.pdbx_strand_id
1 'polypeptide(L)'
;RLVSLNFSACSESTKDILYAKAKMAFTGLPFPAYYELIEPYLGIAPAVDLQALSTKNVNMNINTFVNLRRDSLMSLTPSEVRGLLGVNLPDLRKWQNKSPIWQWVRRQKQSELDKLQIGLTGGTQEGYINLAIPGYQLSSSASLGPVAMALHLLPALLSSFLLMSILS
;
A
#
# COMPACT_ATOMS: atom_id res chain seq x y z
N ARG A 1 -36.11 2.49 11.52
CA ARG A 1 -35.19 1.56 10.83
C ARG A 1 -35.14 1.98 9.37
N LEU A 2 -34.11 2.71 8.94
CA LEU A 2 -33.95 3.05 7.52
C LEU A 2 -33.62 1.77 6.76
N VAL A 3 -34.31 1.55 5.64
CA VAL A 3 -34.13 0.38 4.78
C VAL A 3 -32.81 0.53 4.04
N SER A 4 -31.97 -0.51 4.07
CA SER A 4 -30.75 -0.54 3.25
C SER A 4 -31.15 -0.67 1.79
N LEU A 5 -30.79 0.31 0.96
CA LEU A 5 -30.96 0.23 -0.48
C LEU A 5 -29.85 -0.64 -1.07
N ASN A 6 -30.20 -1.48 -2.06
CA ASN A 6 -29.24 -2.29 -2.80
C ASN A 6 -29.21 -1.88 -4.26
N PHE A 7 -28.09 -1.31 -4.69
CA PHE A 7 -27.87 -0.83 -6.06
C PHE A 7 -26.95 -1.75 -6.88
N SER A 8 -26.70 -2.99 -6.43
CA SER A 8 -25.77 -3.90 -7.10
C SER A 8 -26.16 -4.24 -8.54
N ALA A 9 -27.47 -4.24 -8.84
CA ALA A 9 -28.01 -4.49 -10.17
C ALA A 9 -28.05 -3.25 -11.08
N CYS A 10 -27.75 -2.06 -10.57
CA CYS A 10 -27.79 -0.82 -11.34
C CYS A 10 -26.48 -0.61 -12.13
N SER A 11 -26.59 -0.08 -13.36
CA SER A 11 -25.43 0.45 -14.08
C SER A 11 -24.81 1.64 -13.33
N GLU A 12 -23.53 1.94 -13.58
CA GLU A 12 -22.87 3.11 -12.98
C GLU A 12 -23.59 4.42 -13.34
N SER A 13 -24.02 4.57 -14.60
CA SER A 13 -24.82 5.73 -15.01
C SER A 13 -26.15 5.86 -14.25
N THR A 14 -26.81 4.74 -13.94
CA THR A 14 -28.03 4.73 -13.13
C THR A 14 -27.75 5.14 -11.70
N LYS A 15 -26.64 4.65 -11.11
CA LYS A 15 -26.19 5.05 -9.77
C LYS A 15 -25.90 6.55 -9.70
N ASP A 16 -25.23 7.10 -10.70
CA ASP A 16 -24.95 8.54 -10.79
C ASP A 16 -26.25 9.36 -10.81
N ILE A 17 -27.22 8.96 -11.63
CA ILE A 17 -28.53 9.62 -11.72
C ILE A 17 -29.29 9.51 -10.39
N LEU A 18 -29.31 8.33 -9.75
CA LEU A 18 -30.02 8.11 -8.49
C LEU A 18 -29.43 8.95 -7.36
N TYR A 19 -28.10 8.96 -7.23
CA TYR A 19 -27.44 9.78 -6.23
C TYR A 19 -27.69 11.28 -6.46
N ALA A 20 -27.57 11.75 -7.71
CA ALA A 20 -27.83 13.15 -8.05
C ALA A 20 -29.27 13.57 -7.73
N LYS A 21 -30.26 12.71 -8.02
CA LYS A 21 -31.67 12.95 -7.67
C LYS A 21 -31.88 13.01 -6.16
N ALA A 22 -31.28 12.10 -5.40
CA ALA A 22 -31.37 12.10 -3.94
C ALA A 22 -30.74 13.37 -3.34
N LYS A 23 -29.53 13.72 -3.77
CA LYS A 23 -28.85 14.96 -3.36
C LYS A 23 -29.70 16.19 -3.64
N MET A 24 -30.27 16.30 -4.84
CA MET A 24 -31.14 17.42 -5.22
C MET A 24 -32.39 17.50 -4.34
N ALA A 25 -33.03 16.36 -4.06
CA ALA A 25 -34.24 16.30 -3.24
C ALA A 25 -34.02 16.76 -1.80
N PHE A 26 -32.83 16.54 -1.25
CA PHE A 26 -32.49 16.88 0.14
C PHE A 26 -31.67 18.16 0.28
N THR A 27 -31.30 18.80 -0.84
CA THR A 27 -30.53 20.05 -0.84
C THR A 27 -31.28 21.15 -0.07
N GLY A 28 -30.56 21.90 0.77
CA GLY A 28 -31.10 23.00 1.57
C GLY A 28 -31.56 22.60 2.97
N LEU A 29 -31.63 21.30 3.27
CA LEU A 29 -31.87 20.83 4.63
C LEU A 29 -30.65 21.08 5.52
N PRO A 30 -30.86 21.46 6.80
CA PRO A 30 -29.77 21.60 7.75
C PRO A 30 -29.20 20.23 8.15
N PHE A 31 -27.99 20.22 8.70
CA PHE A 31 -27.48 19.05 9.43
C PHE A 31 -28.14 18.99 10.83
N PRO A 32 -28.48 17.79 11.35
CA PRO A 32 -28.20 16.46 10.80
C PRO A 32 -29.24 15.95 9.79
N ALA A 33 -30.38 16.62 9.61
CA ALA A 33 -31.50 16.15 8.78
C ALA A 33 -31.09 15.80 7.33
N TYR A 34 -30.22 16.60 6.71
CA TYR A 34 -29.64 16.28 5.39
C TYR A 34 -28.95 14.90 5.39
N TYR A 35 -28.12 14.63 6.40
CA TYR A 35 -27.35 13.39 6.50
C TYR A 35 -28.26 12.18 6.68
N GLU A 36 -29.27 12.29 7.55
CA GLU A 36 -30.24 11.22 7.83
C GLU A 36 -31.00 10.78 6.57
N LEU A 37 -31.31 11.71 5.67
CA LEU A 37 -32.03 11.42 4.42
C LEU A 37 -31.12 10.92 3.30
N ILE A 38 -29.89 11.42 3.20
CA ILE A 38 -28.95 11.01 2.14
C ILE A 38 -28.24 9.68 2.46
N GLU A 39 -28.17 9.27 3.74
CA GLU A 39 -27.44 8.09 4.20
C GLU A 39 -27.68 6.82 3.35
N PRO A 40 -28.91 6.45 2.98
CA PRO A 40 -29.18 5.25 2.17
C PRO A 40 -28.55 5.28 0.76
N TYR A 41 -28.16 6.45 0.27
CA TYR A 41 -27.57 6.66 -1.06
C TYR A 41 -26.05 6.83 -1.01
N LEU A 42 -25.44 6.95 0.17
CA LEU A 42 -24.00 7.22 0.28
C LEU A 42 -23.11 6.11 -0.28
N GLY A 43 -23.60 4.87 -0.30
CA GLY A 43 -22.90 3.74 -0.93
C GLY A 43 -22.57 3.95 -2.42
N ILE A 44 -23.36 4.78 -3.11
CA ILE A 44 -23.19 5.10 -4.54
C ILE A 44 -22.73 6.54 -4.79
N ALA A 45 -22.38 7.28 -3.74
CA ALA A 45 -21.95 8.67 -3.84
C ALA A 45 -20.61 8.82 -4.57
N PRO A 46 -20.43 9.86 -5.40
CA PRO A 46 -19.15 10.20 -6.00
C PRO A 46 -18.16 10.71 -4.94
N ALA A 47 -16.86 10.53 -5.20
CA ALA A 47 -15.77 10.95 -4.31
C ALA A 47 -15.90 12.38 -3.79
N VAL A 48 -16.18 13.34 -4.69
CA VAL A 48 -16.27 14.78 -4.36
C VAL A 48 -17.26 15.05 -3.23
N ASP A 49 -18.38 14.33 -3.21
CA ASP A 49 -19.42 14.54 -2.21
C ASP A 49 -19.09 13.84 -0.89
N LEU A 50 -18.39 12.70 -0.94
CA LEU A 50 -17.84 12.06 0.26
C LEU A 50 -16.74 12.91 0.90
N GLN A 51 -15.87 13.51 0.10
CA GLN A 51 -14.82 14.43 0.57
C GLN A 51 -15.45 15.65 1.25
N ALA A 52 -16.45 16.26 0.63
CA ALA A 52 -17.20 17.36 1.24
C ALA A 52 -17.87 16.93 2.56
N LEU A 53 -18.49 15.74 2.58
CA LEU A 53 -19.16 15.19 3.76
C LEU A 53 -18.20 14.90 4.92
N SER A 54 -16.95 14.54 4.64
CA SER A 54 -15.92 14.29 5.65
C SER A 54 -15.65 15.48 6.58
N THR A 55 -16.01 16.69 6.14
CA THR A 55 -15.86 17.93 6.91
C THR A 55 -17.06 18.27 7.80
N LYS A 56 -18.12 17.46 7.76
CA LYS A 56 -19.43 17.78 8.37
C LYS A 56 -19.71 17.06 9.70
N ASN A 57 -18.69 16.49 10.34
CA ASN A 57 -18.79 15.80 11.63
C ASN A 57 -19.88 14.70 11.62
N VAL A 58 -19.80 13.81 10.63
CA VAL A 58 -20.73 12.69 10.47
C VAL A 58 -20.16 11.42 11.09
N ASN A 59 -21.04 10.45 11.34
CA ASN A 59 -20.67 9.13 11.86
C ASN A 59 -21.14 8.05 10.88
N MET A 60 -20.50 7.98 9.70
CA MET A 60 -20.85 7.03 8.66
C MET A 60 -20.83 5.60 9.18
N ASN A 61 -21.91 4.88 8.95
CA ASN A 61 -21.99 3.47 9.31
C ASN A 61 -20.89 2.68 8.57
N ILE A 62 -20.15 1.84 9.29
CA ILE A 62 -19.07 1.04 8.70
C ILE A 62 -19.58 0.15 7.55
N ASN A 63 -20.80 -0.38 7.65
CA ASN A 63 -21.42 -1.17 6.57
C ASN A 63 -21.65 -0.33 5.31
N THR A 64 -21.96 0.97 5.44
CA THR A 64 -22.04 1.88 4.28
C THR A 64 -20.65 2.12 3.71
N PHE A 65 -19.66 2.41 4.58
CA PHE A 65 -18.29 2.73 4.17
C PHE A 65 -17.61 1.59 3.39
N VAL A 66 -17.73 0.34 3.87
CA VAL A 66 -17.10 -0.81 3.18
C VAL A 66 -17.79 -1.20 1.88
N ASN A 67 -19.00 -0.69 1.65
CA ASN A 67 -19.78 -0.88 0.42
C ASN A 67 -19.81 0.38 -0.47
N LEU A 68 -19.00 1.40 -0.19
CA LEU A 68 -18.82 2.54 -1.09
C LEU A 68 -18.39 2.04 -2.48
N ARG A 69 -18.88 2.72 -3.53
CA ARG A 69 -18.39 2.50 -4.88
C ARG A 69 -16.87 2.66 -4.92
N ARG A 70 -16.22 1.76 -5.65
CA ARG A 70 -14.80 1.47 -5.52
C ARG A 70 -13.92 2.67 -5.89
N ASP A 71 -14.20 3.32 -7.01
CA ASP A 71 -13.52 4.53 -7.47
C ASP A 71 -13.60 5.67 -6.43
N SER A 72 -14.75 5.82 -5.77
CA SER A 72 -14.92 6.85 -4.75
C SER A 72 -14.11 6.54 -3.49
N LEU A 73 -14.13 5.29 -3.01
CA LEU A 73 -13.29 4.86 -1.90
C LEU A 73 -11.79 5.06 -2.20
N MET A 74 -11.33 4.70 -3.40
CA MET A 74 -9.91 4.82 -3.77
C MET A 74 -9.42 6.27 -3.84
N SER A 75 -10.33 7.25 -3.87
CA SER A 75 -10.04 8.68 -3.93
C SER A 75 -10.00 9.34 -2.54
N LEU A 76 -10.32 8.61 -1.47
CA LEU A 76 -10.33 9.12 -0.11
C LEU A 76 -8.94 9.01 0.55
N THR A 77 -8.54 10.06 1.25
CA THR A 77 -7.37 10.10 2.12
C THR A 77 -7.69 9.54 3.52
N PRO A 78 -6.69 9.14 4.32
CA PRO A 78 -6.92 8.74 5.71
C PRO A 78 -7.64 9.82 6.53
N SER A 79 -7.29 11.10 6.34
CA SER A 79 -7.96 12.21 7.03
C SER A 79 -9.46 12.28 6.71
N GLU A 80 -9.84 12.14 5.44
CA GLU A 80 -11.24 12.13 5.02
C GLU A 80 -11.97 10.89 5.53
N VAL A 81 -11.31 9.72 5.56
CA VAL A 81 -11.87 8.50 6.16
C VAL A 81 -12.15 8.70 7.65
N ARG A 82 -11.28 9.38 8.40
CA ARG A 82 -11.57 9.77 9.79
C ARG A 82 -12.80 10.66 9.87
N GLY A 83 -12.88 11.69 9.03
CA GLY A 83 -14.01 12.64 9.02
C GLY A 83 -15.35 11.99 8.64
N LEU A 84 -15.33 10.99 7.77
CA LEU A 84 -16.52 10.22 7.39
C LEU A 84 -16.97 9.26 8.48
N LEU A 85 -16.04 8.45 9.02
CA LEU A 85 -16.40 7.40 9.98
C LEU A 85 -16.67 7.96 11.38
N GLY A 86 -16.03 9.07 11.76
CA GLY A 86 -16.20 9.69 13.07
C GLY A 86 -16.00 8.68 14.20
N VAL A 87 -17.01 8.54 15.06
CA VAL A 87 -16.98 7.57 16.18
C VAL A 87 -16.91 6.10 15.74
N ASN A 88 -17.28 5.79 14.49
CA ASN A 88 -17.24 4.44 13.94
C ASN A 88 -15.86 4.07 13.35
N LEU A 89 -14.88 4.98 13.38
CA LEU A 89 -13.54 4.74 12.83
C LEU A 89 -12.86 3.45 13.36
N PRO A 90 -12.93 3.11 14.66
CA PRO A 90 -12.32 1.88 15.18
C PRO A 90 -12.81 0.59 14.50
N ASP A 91 -14.04 0.57 13.98
CA ASP A 91 -14.59 -0.60 13.30
C ASP A 91 -13.89 -0.92 11.98
N LEU A 92 -13.24 0.08 11.35
CA LEU A 92 -12.49 -0.11 10.10
C LEU A 92 -11.39 -1.16 10.22
N ARG A 93 -10.79 -1.31 11.41
CA ARG A 93 -9.74 -2.31 11.67
C ARG A 93 -10.21 -3.74 11.39
N LYS A 94 -11.49 -4.05 11.66
CA LYS A 94 -12.10 -5.38 11.40
C LYS A 94 -12.16 -5.72 9.92
N TRP A 95 -12.01 -4.73 9.03
CA TRP A 95 -12.15 -4.86 7.58
C TRP A 95 -10.83 -4.72 6.82
N GLN A 96 -9.72 -4.42 7.49
CA GLN A 96 -8.44 -4.14 6.83
C GLN A 96 -8.00 -5.20 5.82
N ASN A 97 -8.23 -6.48 6.10
CA ASN A 97 -7.81 -7.59 5.22
C ASN A 97 -8.91 -7.99 4.21
N LYS A 98 -10.00 -7.23 4.14
CA LYS A 98 -11.12 -7.49 3.22
C LYS A 98 -11.12 -6.47 2.09
N SER A 99 -11.47 -6.94 0.89
CA SER A 99 -11.73 -6.03 -0.23
C SER A 99 -13.03 -5.25 0.01
N PRO A 100 -13.12 -3.96 -0.35
CA PRO A 100 -12.09 -3.14 -1.01
C PRO A 100 -11.12 -2.43 -0.05
N ILE A 101 -11.31 -2.52 1.27
CA ILE A 101 -10.53 -1.78 2.27
C ILE A 101 -9.03 -2.07 2.20
N TRP A 102 -8.64 -3.34 2.08
CA TRP A 102 -7.22 -3.71 1.92
C TRP A 102 -6.55 -2.98 0.75
N GLN A 103 -7.28 -2.78 -0.34
CA GLN A 103 -6.76 -2.14 -1.55
C GLN A 103 -6.63 -0.63 -1.38
N TRP A 104 -7.55 -0.03 -0.61
CA TRP A 104 -7.44 1.36 -0.21
C TRP A 104 -6.24 1.56 0.72
N VAL A 105 -6.05 0.70 1.74
CA VAL A 105 -4.92 0.77 2.69
C VAL A 105 -3.57 0.76 1.95
N ARG A 106 -3.39 -0.15 0.98
CA ARG A 106 -2.13 -0.25 0.21
C ARG A 106 -1.80 0.97 -0.66
N ARG A 107 -2.76 1.85 -0.91
CA ARG A 107 -2.55 3.11 -1.66
C ARG A 107 -2.11 4.25 -0.76
N GLN A 108 -2.32 4.13 0.55
CA GLN A 108 -1.98 5.17 1.51
C GLN A 108 -0.55 5.00 2.00
N LYS A 109 0.08 6.11 2.36
CA LYS A 109 1.34 6.08 3.10
C LYS A 109 1.11 5.53 4.50
N GLN A 110 2.04 4.72 5.02
CA GLN A 110 1.90 4.16 6.36
C GLN A 110 1.85 5.25 7.44
N SER A 111 2.63 6.33 7.34
CA SER A 111 2.57 7.41 8.34
C SER A 111 1.21 8.12 8.40
N GLU A 112 0.52 8.26 7.26
CA GLU A 112 -0.82 8.85 7.20
C GLU A 112 -1.88 7.91 7.77
N LEU A 113 -1.70 6.59 7.61
CA LEU A 113 -2.53 5.59 8.27
C LEU A 113 -2.29 5.58 9.78
N ASP A 114 -1.04 5.73 10.23
CA ASP A 114 -0.69 5.72 11.65
C ASP A 114 -1.33 6.87 12.41
N LYS A 115 -1.51 8.04 11.75
CA LYS A 115 -2.26 9.16 12.32
C LYS A 115 -3.66 8.73 12.76
N LEU A 116 -4.31 7.77 12.09
CA LEU A 116 -5.65 7.28 12.44
C LEU A 116 -5.72 6.62 13.82
N GLN A 117 -4.60 6.17 14.39
CA GLN A 117 -4.51 5.57 15.73
C GLN A 117 -5.41 4.33 15.95
N ILE A 118 -5.80 3.65 14.87
CA ILE A 118 -6.56 2.38 14.90
C ILE A 118 -5.70 1.18 14.46
N GLY A 119 -4.39 1.40 14.31
CA GLY A 119 -3.39 0.38 14.06
C GLY A 119 -3.33 -0.18 12.64
N LEU A 120 -4.01 0.41 11.64
CA LEU A 120 -3.98 -0.06 10.24
C LEU A 120 -2.54 -0.19 9.71
N THR A 121 -2.25 -1.30 9.04
CA THR A 121 -0.92 -1.62 8.50
C THR A 121 -0.98 -2.05 7.03
N GLY A 122 0.16 -1.95 6.33
CA GLY A 122 0.27 -2.37 4.93
C GLY A 122 0.14 -1.21 3.94
N GLY A 123 0.25 0.03 4.41
CA GLY A 123 0.49 1.19 3.57
C GLY A 123 1.87 1.16 2.91
N THR A 124 2.11 2.11 2.01
CA THR A 124 3.42 2.28 1.37
C THR A 124 4.44 2.81 2.38
N GLN A 125 5.68 2.32 2.27
CA GLN A 125 6.80 2.83 3.08
C GLN A 125 7.22 4.20 2.56
N GLU A 126 7.67 5.04 3.49
CA GLU A 126 8.26 6.33 3.19
C GLU A 126 9.77 6.19 3.27
N GLY A 127 10.46 6.45 2.16
CA GLY A 127 11.91 6.42 2.10
C GLY A 127 12.46 5.81 0.82
N TYR A 128 13.79 5.82 0.72
CA TYR A 128 14.54 5.13 -0.32
C TYR A 128 14.86 3.71 0.12
N ILE A 129 14.87 2.77 -0.83
CA ILE A 129 15.48 1.46 -0.60
C ILE A 129 16.98 1.72 -0.43
N ASN A 130 17.51 1.57 0.78
CA ASN A 130 18.95 1.40 0.96
C ASN A 130 19.30 0.02 0.39
N LEU A 131 19.62 -0.02 -0.91
CA LEU A 131 20.30 -1.16 -1.51
C LEU A 131 21.72 -1.16 -0.93
N ALA A 132 21.88 -1.73 0.27
CA ALA A 132 23.17 -2.25 0.68
C ALA A 132 23.45 -3.41 -0.29
N ILE A 133 24.07 -3.10 -1.44
CA ILE A 133 24.70 -4.11 -2.28
C ILE A 133 25.71 -4.78 -1.35
N PRO A 134 25.53 -6.05 -0.96
CA PRO A 134 26.57 -6.76 -0.23
C PRO A 134 27.78 -6.69 -1.16
N GLY A 135 28.82 -5.99 -0.71
CA GLY A 135 29.98 -5.73 -1.53
C GLY A 135 30.48 -7.07 -2.05
N TYR A 136 30.32 -7.30 -3.35
CA TYR A 136 31.21 -8.20 -4.04
C TYR A 136 32.59 -7.62 -3.81
N GLN A 137 33.37 -8.25 -2.93
CA GLN A 137 34.80 -8.02 -2.86
C GLN A 137 35.35 -8.39 -4.24
N LEU A 138 35.48 -7.40 -5.11
CA LEU A 138 36.26 -7.52 -6.30
C LEU A 138 37.72 -7.53 -5.81
N SER A 139 38.24 -8.73 -5.53
CA SER A 139 39.68 -8.96 -5.40
C SER A 139 40.33 -8.63 -6.74
N SER A 140 40.62 -7.36 -6.95
CA SER A 140 41.46 -6.89 -8.04
C SER A 140 42.42 -5.86 -7.47
N SER A 141 43.57 -6.34 -7.02
CA SER A 141 44.81 -5.59 -7.02
C SER A 141 45.93 -6.57 -7.34
N ALA A 142 46.20 -6.75 -8.63
CA ALA A 142 47.48 -7.30 -9.06
C ALA A 142 48.54 -6.25 -8.69
N SER A 143 49.33 -6.53 -7.65
CA SER A 143 50.52 -5.73 -7.33
C SER A 143 51.60 -6.03 -8.36
N LEU A 144 51.92 -5.05 -9.21
CA LEU A 144 53.14 -5.04 -10.01
C LEU A 144 54.35 -4.81 -9.09
N GLY A 145 55.06 -5.90 -8.75
CA GLY A 145 56.36 -5.88 -8.09
C GLY A 145 57.46 -6.27 -9.09
N PRO A 146 58.60 -5.54 -9.17
CA PRO A 146 59.61 -5.76 -10.20
C PRO A 146 60.74 -6.66 -9.70
N VAL A 147 60.78 -7.92 -10.15
CA VAL A 147 62.01 -8.75 -10.16
C VAL A 147 61.88 -9.71 -11.35
N ALA A 148 62.37 -9.34 -12.53
CA ALA A 148 63.72 -9.70 -13.01
C ALA A 148 63.98 -11.22 -13.02
N MET A 149 63.76 -11.81 -14.19
CA MET A 149 64.62 -12.80 -14.86
C MET A 149 65.17 -13.97 -14.03
N ALA A 150 64.54 -15.13 -14.14
CA ALA A 150 65.24 -16.43 -14.13
C ALA A 150 64.35 -17.54 -14.74
N LEU A 151 64.03 -17.42 -16.05
CA LEU A 151 63.97 -18.65 -16.84
C LEU A 151 65.40 -19.19 -16.93
N HIS A 152 65.52 -20.52 -17.07
CA HIS A 152 66.75 -21.33 -16.93
C HIS A 152 67.00 -21.64 -15.45
N LEU A 153 66.61 -22.80 -14.91
CA LEU A 153 67.19 -24.11 -15.23
C LEU A 153 66.26 -25.20 -14.67
N LEU A 154 65.28 -25.62 -15.48
CA LEU A 154 64.35 -26.72 -15.18
C LEU A 154 64.73 -28.08 -15.84
N PRO A 155 66.02 -28.49 -15.96
CA PRO A 155 66.31 -29.90 -16.23
C PRO A 155 67.36 -30.56 -15.32
N ALA A 156 67.53 -30.15 -14.06
CA ALA A 156 68.61 -30.69 -13.18
C ALA A 156 68.14 -31.38 -11.88
N LEU A 157 66.89 -31.86 -11.80
CA LEU A 157 66.38 -32.60 -10.62
C LEU A 157 65.74 -33.96 -10.96
N LEU A 158 65.99 -34.48 -12.16
CA LEU A 158 65.59 -35.84 -12.58
C LEU A 158 66.76 -36.83 -12.70
N SER A 159 67.97 -36.45 -12.28
CA SER A 159 69.18 -37.29 -12.39
C SER A 159 69.78 -37.73 -11.05
N SER A 160 69.06 -37.63 -9.92
CA SER A 160 69.55 -38.09 -8.61
C SER A 160 68.76 -39.27 -8.00
N PHE A 161 67.79 -39.85 -8.69
CA PHE A 161 66.95 -40.94 -8.14
C PHE A 161 67.16 -42.32 -8.78
N LEU A 162 68.11 -42.50 -9.72
CA LEU A 162 68.29 -43.77 -10.44
C LEU A 162 69.74 -44.32 -10.46
N LEU A 163 70.64 -43.79 -9.63
CA LEU A 163 71.96 -44.39 -9.36
C LEU A 163 72.08 -45.08 -7.99
N MET A 164 70.98 -45.16 -7.23
CA MET A 164 70.90 -45.96 -5.99
C MET A 164 70.20 -47.31 -6.17
N SER A 165 70.12 -47.82 -7.41
CA SER A 165 69.57 -49.16 -7.70
C SER A 165 70.56 -50.10 -8.40
N ILE A 166 71.87 -49.81 -8.34
CA ILE A 166 72.93 -50.70 -8.90
C ILE A 166 74.02 -51.03 -7.86
N LEU A 167 73.71 -50.96 -6.57
CA LEU A 167 74.56 -51.56 -5.54
C LEU A 167 73.73 -52.24 -4.44
N SER A 168 72.99 -53.27 -4.87
CA SER A 168 72.67 -54.46 -4.07
C SER A 168 72.57 -55.67 -4.99
#